data_AF-A0A1F8U8S5-F1
#
_entry.id   AF-A0A1F8U8S5-F1
#
_cell.length_a   1.000
_cell.length_b   1.000
_cell.length_c   1.000
_cell.angle_alpha   90.00
_cell.angle_beta   90.00
_cell.angle_gamma   90.00
#
_symmetry.space_group_name_H-M   'P 1'
#
loop_
_entity.id
_entity.type
_entity.pdbx_description
1 polymer ?
#
loop_
_entity_poly.entity_id
_entity_poly.type
_entity_poly.pdbx_seq_one_letter_code
_entity_poly.pdbx_strand_id
1 'polypeptide(L)'
;MIKIKKGLDIPLSGSPKQDIHDGPSIKHVAVLGEEYVGMRPTMLVEVGDRVKKGQALFEDKKNLGVFFTASVAGTVKEINRGAKRVLQSVVIEAEGDESVAFDSFTAAELASLTVEQVKKNLTGSGLWTALRTRPFSTSPAVDSMARAIFVTAMDTNPLAADPTVVIAQRSADFSNGLTVLSRLSDKVYLCKKAGASVPSVPAVQVEEFDGPHPAGLPGTHIHFLDPVSIKKVVWHINYQDVIAIGALFTSGQLNAERVISLAGPVVKNPRLVKTVLGASIAELTAGELQDGQNRIISGSVLSGAAAGGVHGYLGRFHNQISVLAEGY
;
A
#
# COMPACT_ATOMS: atom_id res chain seq x y z
N MET A 1 12.79 2.03 -22.74
CA MET A 1 12.06 0.78 -22.50
C MET A 1 13.05 -0.33 -22.17
N ILE A 2 12.94 -0.94 -20.99
CA ILE A 2 13.76 -2.05 -20.51
C ILE A 2 12.94 -3.34 -20.60
N LYS A 3 13.43 -4.32 -21.37
CA LYS A 3 12.73 -5.60 -21.56
C LYS A 3 13.33 -6.70 -20.70
N ILE A 4 12.53 -7.25 -19.80
CA ILE A 4 12.87 -8.42 -18.99
C ILE A 4 12.61 -9.67 -19.83
N LYS A 5 13.68 -10.44 -20.09
CA LYS A 5 13.59 -11.69 -20.88
C LYS A 5 13.67 -12.94 -20.01
N LYS A 6 14.22 -12.83 -18.80
CA LYS A 6 14.39 -13.91 -17.85
C LYS A 6 13.41 -13.71 -16.70
N GLY A 7 12.39 -14.56 -16.65
CA GLY A 7 11.28 -14.50 -15.72
C GLY A 7 10.25 -15.55 -16.08
N LEU A 8 9.20 -15.67 -15.29
CA LEU A 8 8.13 -16.65 -15.50
C LEU A 8 6.81 -16.11 -14.98
N ASP A 9 5.79 -16.10 -15.82
CA ASP A 9 4.42 -15.87 -15.39
C ASP A 9 3.82 -17.20 -14.97
N ILE A 10 3.41 -17.32 -13.70
CA ILE A 10 2.81 -18.56 -13.21
C ILE A 10 1.42 -18.69 -13.84
N PRO A 11 1.13 -19.81 -14.53
CA PRO A 11 -0.18 -20.04 -15.13
C PRO A 11 -1.19 -20.38 -14.02
N LEU A 12 -1.94 -19.37 -13.57
CA LEU A 12 -3.04 -19.53 -12.61
C LEU A 12 -4.37 -19.16 -13.26
N SER A 13 -5.37 -20.02 -13.07
CA SER A 13 -6.76 -19.70 -13.42
C SER A 13 -7.36 -18.71 -12.41
N GLY A 14 -8.53 -18.17 -12.75
CA GLY A 14 -9.24 -17.21 -11.89
C GLY A 14 -8.65 -15.80 -11.92
N SER A 15 -8.06 -15.39 -13.06
CA SER A 15 -7.65 -14.00 -13.28
C SER A 15 -8.84 -13.06 -13.12
N PRO A 16 -8.67 -11.90 -12.47
CA PRO A 16 -9.75 -10.94 -12.26
C PRO A 16 -10.17 -10.28 -13.57
N LYS A 17 -11.47 -10.01 -13.72
CA LYS A 17 -11.92 -8.96 -14.63
C LYS A 17 -11.33 -7.63 -14.17
N GLN A 18 -10.75 -6.87 -15.09
CA GLN A 18 -10.11 -5.58 -14.80
C GLN A 18 -11.15 -4.45 -14.76
N ASP A 19 -12.24 -4.70 -14.03
CA ASP A 19 -13.36 -3.79 -13.83
C ASP A 19 -13.55 -3.59 -12.32
N ILE A 20 -13.74 -2.33 -11.92
CA ILE A 20 -13.83 -1.95 -10.51
C ILE A 20 -15.27 -2.00 -10.04
N HIS A 21 -15.53 -2.82 -9.03
CA HIS A 21 -16.81 -2.92 -8.33
C HIS A 21 -16.67 -2.44 -6.89
N ASP A 22 -17.78 -2.06 -6.27
CA ASP A 22 -17.81 -1.86 -4.83
C ASP A 22 -17.67 -3.21 -4.12
N GLY A 23 -16.83 -3.24 -3.08
CA GLY A 23 -16.71 -4.39 -2.19
C GLY A 23 -17.81 -4.42 -1.13
N PRO A 24 -17.88 -5.48 -0.32
CA PRO A 24 -18.81 -5.55 0.81
C PRO A 24 -18.47 -4.48 1.86
N SER A 25 -19.46 -4.17 2.71
CA SER A 25 -19.24 -3.28 3.87
C SER A 25 -18.28 -3.93 4.85
N ILE A 26 -17.19 -3.24 5.16
CA ILE A 26 -16.17 -3.69 6.11
C ILE A 26 -16.44 -3.07 7.48
N LYS A 27 -16.55 -3.93 8.49
CA LYS A 27 -16.77 -3.55 9.89
C LYS A 27 -15.48 -3.58 10.70
N HIS A 28 -14.52 -4.42 10.32
CA HIS A 28 -13.25 -4.51 11.03
C HIS A 28 -12.07 -4.23 10.12
N VAL A 29 -11.16 -3.38 10.58
CA VAL A 29 -9.86 -3.15 9.96
C VAL A 29 -8.75 -3.39 10.95
N ALA A 30 -7.54 -3.70 10.48
CA ALA A 30 -6.38 -3.76 11.34
C ALA A 30 -5.11 -3.20 10.72
N VAL A 31 -4.24 -2.69 11.59
CA VAL A 31 -2.83 -2.44 11.26
C VAL A 31 -2.00 -3.63 11.74
N LEU A 32 -1.31 -4.30 10.83
CA LEU A 32 -0.47 -5.46 11.12
C LEU A 32 0.94 -5.01 11.50
N GLY A 33 1.38 -5.31 12.73
CA GLY A 33 2.66 -4.84 13.25
C GLY A 33 3.86 -5.53 12.58
N GLU A 34 3.73 -6.81 12.27
CA GLU A 34 4.83 -7.66 11.79
C GLU A 34 5.25 -7.38 10.33
N GLU A 35 4.46 -6.60 9.58
CA GLU A 35 4.77 -6.23 8.20
C GLU A 35 5.89 -5.17 8.09
N TYR A 36 6.17 -4.47 9.18
CA TYR A 36 7.16 -3.39 9.22
C TYR A 36 8.48 -3.92 9.77
N VAL A 37 9.46 -4.09 8.89
CA VAL A 37 10.77 -4.67 9.22
C VAL A 37 11.44 -3.89 10.35
N GLY A 38 11.77 -4.57 11.43
CA GLY A 38 12.48 -3.99 12.59
C GLY A 38 11.61 -3.15 13.53
N MET A 39 10.32 -2.95 13.21
CA MET A 39 9.42 -2.09 13.98
C MET A 39 9.22 -2.61 15.40
N ARG A 40 9.20 -1.68 16.35
CA ARG A 40 8.90 -1.95 17.75
C ARG A 40 7.91 -0.91 18.28
N PRO A 41 6.66 -1.29 18.56
CA PRO A 41 5.62 -0.32 18.83
C PRO A 41 5.71 0.24 20.25
N THR A 42 5.51 1.55 20.36
CA THR A 42 5.04 2.24 21.56
C THR A 42 3.57 2.56 21.32
N MET A 43 2.67 1.93 22.08
CA MET A 43 1.21 2.13 21.91
C MET A 43 0.81 3.53 22.36
N LEU A 44 -0.11 4.13 21.62
CA LEU A 44 -0.75 5.43 21.92
C LEU A 44 -2.25 5.28 22.19
N VAL A 45 -2.75 4.04 22.13
CA VAL A 45 -4.15 3.65 22.37
C VAL A 45 -4.21 2.35 23.15
N GLU A 46 -5.34 2.14 23.80
CA GLU A 46 -5.70 0.91 24.51
C GLU A 46 -7.00 0.31 23.95
N VAL A 47 -7.30 -0.94 24.33
CA VAL A 47 -8.57 -1.58 23.93
C VAL A 47 -9.73 -0.81 24.56
N GLY A 48 -10.73 -0.46 23.74
CA GLY A 48 -11.89 0.34 24.14
C GLY A 48 -11.78 1.83 23.75
N ASP A 49 -10.60 2.31 23.35
CA ASP A 49 -10.43 3.70 22.92
C ASP A 49 -11.18 3.98 21.61
N ARG A 50 -11.82 5.15 21.54
CA ARG A 50 -12.33 5.69 20.29
C ARG A 50 -11.21 6.38 19.51
N VAL A 51 -11.13 6.08 18.22
CA VAL A 51 -10.09 6.61 17.31
C VAL A 51 -10.73 7.25 16.09
N LYS A 52 -10.16 8.37 15.65
CA LYS A 52 -10.51 9.02 14.38
C LYS A 52 -9.69 8.43 13.24
N LYS A 53 -10.21 8.47 12.01
CA LYS A 53 -9.41 8.16 10.81
C LYS A 53 -8.19 9.09 10.76
N GLY A 54 -7.00 8.51 10.62
CA GLY A 54 -5.72 9.24 10.65
C GLY A 54 -5.15 9.49 12.05
N GLN A 55 -5.83 9.08 13.13
CA GLN A 55 -5.28 9.16 14.48
C GLN A 55 -4.16 8.13 14.69
N ALA A 56 -3.07 8.53 15.34
CA ALA A 56 -1.96 7.63 15.66
C ALA A 56 -2.38 6.54 16.66
N LEU A 57 -2.07 5.29 16.33
CA LEU A 57 -2.30 4.10 17.15
C LEU A 57 -1.04 3.71 17.92
N PHE A 58 0.11 3.82 17.26
CA PHE A 58 1.41 3.55 17.84
C PHE A 58 2.53 4.22 17.04
N GLU A 59 3.70 4.34 17.67
CA GLU A 59 4.95 4.84 17.08
C GLU A 59 5.99 3.72 17.03
N ASP A 60 6.90 3.73 16.05
CA ASP A 60 8.09 2.87 16.08
C ASP A 60 9.20 3.45 16.97
N LYS A 61 9.45 2.83 18.13
CA LYS A 61 10.55 3.26 19.03
C LYS A 61 11.95 3.02 18.46
N LYS A 62 12.08 2.29 17.35
CA LYS A 62 13.34 2.14 16.60
C LYS A 62 13.48 3.14 15.46
N ASN A 63 12.41 3.88 15.14
CA ASN A 63 12.39 4.91 14.10
C ASN A 63 11.46 6.07 14.54
N LEU A 64 11.98 6.91 15.42
CA LEU A 64 11.21 7.96 16.09
C LEU A 64 10.57 8.94 15.09
N GLY A 65 9.34 9.35 15.38
CA GLY A 65 8.51 10.19 14.52
C GLY A 65 7.76 9.45 13.41
N VAL A 66 7.93 8.12 13.30
CA VAL A 66 7.12 7.29 12.39
C VAL A 66 5.91 6.75 13.12
N PHE A 67 4.74 7.30 12.78
CA PHE A 67 3.44 6.92 13.33
C PHE A 67 2.68 5.96 12.41
N PHE A 68 1.91 5.09 13.04
CA PHE A 68 0.98 4.17 12.39
C PHE A 68 -0.43 4.57 12.80
N THR A 69 -1.27 4.90 11.84
CA THR A 69 -2.54 5.58 12.07
C THR A 69 -3.73 4.68 11.74
N ALA A 70 -4.89 5.00 12.30
CA ALA A 70 -6.15 4.34 12.04
C ALA A 70 -6.61 4.59 10.59
N SER A 71 -6.96 3.53 9.86
CA SER A 71 -7.52 3.65 8.49
C SER A 71 -9.00 4.04 8.47
N VAL A 72 -9.71 3.88 9.59
CA VAL A 72 -11.13 4.24 9.77
C VAL A 72 -11.35 4.90 11.13
N ALA A 73 -12.47 5.61 11.28
CA ALA A 73 -12.98 6.00 12.59
C ALA A 73 -13.63 4.80 13.26
N GLY A 74 -13.54 4.70 14.58
CA GLY A 74 -14.18 3.62 15.30
C GLY A 74 -13.63 3.38 16.70
N THR A 75 -13.75 2.15 17.17
CA THR A 75 -13.28 1.73 18.50
C THR A 75 -12.19 0.67 18.37
N VAL A 76 -11.09 0.83 19.12
CA VAL A 76 -10.02 -0.18 19.20
C VAL A 76 -10.56 -1.42 19.88
N LYS A 77 -10.79 -2.47 19.09
CA LYS A 77 -11.42 -3.72 19.55
C LYS A 77 -10.41 -4.66 20.18
N GLU A 78 -9.24 -4.80 19.55
CA GLU A 78 -8.21 -5.74 19.98
C GLU A 78 -6.81 -5.17 19.76
N ILE A 79 -5.89 -5.51 20.66
CA ILE A 79 -4.45 -5.31 20.48
C ILE A 79 -3.80 -6.68 20.65
N ASN A 80 -3.64 -7.40 19.53
CA ASN A 80 -3.18 -8.77 19.51
C ASN A 80 -1.66 -8.84 19.63
N ARG A 81 -1.18 -9.70 20.54
CA ARG A 81 0.24 -9.89 20.79
C ARG A 81 0.62 -11.37 20.77
N GLY A 82 1.71 -11.66 20.08
CA GLY A 82 2.30 -12.99 19.99
C GLY A 82 3.40 -13.22 21.03
N ALA A 83 4.24 -14.21 20.76
CA ALA A 83 5.40 -14.55 21.58
C ALA A 83 6.29 -13.32 21.82
N LYS A 84 6.84 -13.19 23.03
CA LYS A 84 7.65 -12.04 23.47
C LYS A 84 6.95 -10.67 23.30
N ARG A 85 5.61 -10.66 23.34
CA ARG A 85 4.74 -9.47 23.21
C ARG A 85 4.87 -8.73 21.88
N VAL A 86 5.32 -9.40 20.83
CA VAL A 86 5.32 -8.86 19.46
C VAL A 86 3.90 -8.44 19.09
N LEU A 87 3.73 -7.22 18.60
CA LEU A 87 2.43 -6.74 18.13
C LEU A 87 2.09 -7.41 16.81
N GLN A 88 1.00 -8.17 16.78
CA GLN A 88 0.51 -8.85 15.58
C GLN A 88 -0.45 -7.92 14.84
N SER A 89 -1.48 -7.43 15.53
CA SER A 89 -2.47 -6.52 14.95
C SER A 89 -3.10 -5.57 15.98
N VAL A 90 -3.51 -4.40 15.52
CA VAL A 90 -4.43 -3.49 16.22
C VAL A 90 -5.71 -3.46 15.42
N VAL A 91 -6.80 -4.01 15.97
CA VAL A 91 -8.10 -4.13 15.29
C VAL A 91 -8.99 -2.97 15.70
N ILE A 92 -9.63 -2.35 14.71
CA ILE A 92 -10.59 -1.26 14.89
C ILE A 92 -11.93 -1.73 14.34
N GLU A 93 -12.96 -1.66 15.17
CA GLU A 93 -14.36 -1.82 14.77
C GLU A 93 -14.85 -0.46 14.25
N ALA A 94 -15.18 -0.39 12.96
CA ALA A 94 -15.53 0.84 12.26
C ALA A 94 -16.86 1.42 12.77
N GLU A 95 -16.83 2.68 13.19
CA GLU A 95 -17.99 3.42 13.69
C GLU A 95 -17.79 4.92 13.39
N GLY A 96 -18.80 5.56 12.80
CA GLY A 96 -18.76 6.97 12.44
C GLY A 96 -17.81 7.29 11.27
N ASP A 97 -17.58 8.58 11.06
CA ASP A 97 -16.80 9.12 9.93
C ASP A 97 -15.77 10.19 10.37
N GLU A 98 -15.55 10.34 11.68
CA GLU A 98 -14.62 11.33 12.21
C GLU A 98 -13.19 11.14 11.68
N SER A 99 -12.57 12.24 11.25
CA SER A 99 -11.19 12.23 10.73
C SER A 99 -10.34 13.31 11.36
N VAL A 100 -9.05 13.02 11.53
CA VAL A 100 -8.03 14.03 11.78
C VAL A 100 -7.87 14.88 10.52
N ALA A 101 -7.92 16.21 10.69
CA ALA A 101 -7.65 17.16 9.62
C ALA A 101 -6.15 17.45 9.54
N PHE A 102 -5.66 17.57 8.31
CA PHE A 102 -4.27 17.82 7.98
C PHE A 102 -4.12 19.08 7.12
N ASP A 103 -2.88 19.56 6.99
CA ASP A 103 -2.58 20.69 6.11
C ASP A 103 -2.94 20.32 4.66
N SER A 104 -3.66 21.21 3.99
CA SER A 104 -4.12 21.05 2.59
C SER A 104 -3.69 22.23 1.74
N PHE A 105 -3.51 21.97 0.45
CA PHE A 105 -2.93 22.89 -0.52
C PHE A 105 -3.64 22.73 -1.85
N THR A 106 -3.71 23.79 -2.62
CA THR A 106 -4.13 23.72 -4.02
C THR A 106 -3.11 22.94 -4.84
N ALA A 107 -3.53 22.34 -5.96
CA ALA A 107 -2.63 21.59 -6.84
C ALA A 107 -1.43 22.43 -7.33
N ALA A 108 -1.62 23.74 -7.50
CA ALA A 108 -0.57 24.67 -7.93
C ALA A 108 0.52 24.89 -6.85
N GLU A 109 0.14 24.82 -5.57
CA GLU A 109 1.05 25.04 -4.44
C GLU A 109 1.96 23.83 -4.18
N LEU A 110 1.55 22.62 -4.60
CA LEU A 110 2.27 21.36 -4.31
C LEU A 110 3.74 21.38 -4.75
N ALA A 111 4.03 21.99 -5.90
CA ALA A 111 5.39 22.08 -6.44
C ALA A 111 6.31 23.00 -5.61
N SER A 112 5.73 23.88 -4.77
CA SER A 112 6.45 24.86 -3.95
C SER A 112 6.63 24.44 -2.48
N LEU A 113 6.03 23.32 -2.06
CA LEU A 113 6.09 22.86 -0.68
C LEU A 113 7.52 22.63 -0.20
N THR A 114 7.81 22.96 1.05
CA THR A 114 9.10 22.61 1.64
C THR A 114 9.16 21.13 1.99
N VAL A 115 10.37 20.58 2.10
CA VAL A 115 10.58 19.18 2.50
C VAL A 115 9.96 18.91 3.86
N GLU A 116 10.05 19.88 4.78
CA GLU A 116 9.53 19.81 6.14
C GLU A 116 8.00 19.75 6.16
N GLN A 117 7.33 20.56 5.32
CA GLN A 117 5.86 20.51 5.18
C GLN A 117 5.42 19.13 4.69
N VAL A 118 6.11 18.59 3.67
CA VAL A 118 5.79 17.27 3.13
C VAL A 118 6.02 16.17 4.17
N LYS A 119 7.17 16.18 4.83
CA LYS A 119 7.50 15.21 5.90
C LYS A 119 6.50 15.26 7.04
N LYS A 120 6.19 16.46 7.56
CA LYS A 120 5.21 16.66 8.65
C LYS A 120 3.85 16.06 8.31
N ASN A 121 3.35 16.34 7.11
CA ASN A 121 2.03 15.86 6.70
C ASN A 121 1.99 14.34 6.51
N LEU A 122 3.04 13.77 5.91
CA LEU A 122 3.14 12.32 5.70
C LEU A 122 3.36 11.54 7.00
N THR A 123 4.19 12.04 7.92
CA THR A 123 4.42 11.36 9.21
C THR A 123 3.21 11.48 10.12
N GLY A 124 2.59 12.67 10.20
CA GLY A 124 1.39 12.89 11.01
C GLY A 124 0.19 12.06 10.54
N SER A 125 0.00 11.90 9.22
CA SER A 125 -1.08 11.07 8.66
C SER A 125 -0.80 9.57 8.68
N GLY A 126 0.44 9.16 8.94
CA GLY A 126 0.89 7.77 8.83
C GLY A 126 1.19 7.30 7.40
N LEU A 127 0.97 8.13 6.36
CA LEU A 127 1.31 7.78 4.97
C LEU A 127 2.83 7.67 4.73
N TRP A 128 3.66 8.19 5.63
CA TRP A 128 5.12 7.96 5.58
C TRP A 128 5.47 6.47 5.55
N THR A 129 4.66 5.62 6.19
CA THR A 129 4.83 4.15 6.21
C THR A 129 4.64 3.49 4.84
N ALA A 130 4.07 4.20 3.85
CA ALA A 130 3.98 3.73 2.47
C ALA A 130 5.36 3.62 1.80
N LEU A 131 6.27 4.52 2.17
CA LEU A 131 7.63 4.56 1.67
C LEU A 131 8.42 3.43 2.32
N ARG A 132 9.18 2.69 1.50
CA ARG A 132 10.11 1.67 1.98
C ARG A 132 11.48 1.88 1.40
N THR A 133 12.51 1.70 2.22
CA THR A 133 13.90 1.79 1.81
C THR A 133 14.33 0.54 1.04
N ARG A 134 15.31 0.68 0.16
CA ARG A 134 16.09 -0.45 -0.36
C ARG A 134 17.56 -0.22 -0.02
N PRO A 135 18.25 -1.24 0.53
CA PRO A 135 17.89 -2.67 0.46
C PRO A 135 17.00 -3.23 1.59
N PHE A 136 16.75 -2.48 2.68
CA PHE A 136 16.23 -3.07 3.94
C PHE A 136 14.71 -3.23 4.04
N SER A 137 13.94 -2.58 3.17
CA SER A 137 12.46 -2.59 3.19
C SER A 137 11.84 -2.07 4.50
N THR A 138 12.55 -1.19 5.21
CA THR A 138 12.06 -0.47 6.40
C THR A 138 11.40 0.84 5.99
N SER A 139 10.54 1.41 6.83
CA SER A 139 10.15 2.82 6.70
C SER A 139 11.41 3.70 6.77
N PRO A 140 11.54 4.75 5.94
CA PRO A 140 12.66 5.68 6.05
C PRO A 140 12.70 6.39 7.40
N ALA A 141 13.89 6.77 7.86
CA ALA A 141 14.01 7.66 9.00
C ALA A 141 13.49 9.06 8.63
N VAL A 142 12.79 9.72 9.54
CA VAL A 142 12.12 11.02 9.24
C VAL A 142 13.13 12.10 8.85
N ASP A 143 14.33 12.08 9.42
CA ASP A 143 15.44 12.99 9.11
C ASP A 143 16.20 12.63 7.81
N SER A 144 16.03 11.41 7.30
CA SER A 144 16.72 10.96 6.08
C SER A 144 16.15 11.57 4.79
N MET A 145 16.93 11.49 3.71
CA MET A 145 16.49 11.83 2.35
C MET A 145 16.75 10.66 1.40
N ALA A 146 15.88 10.52 0.41
CA ALA A 146 16.04 9.49 -0.62
C ALA A 146 17.05 9.94 -1.67
N ARG A 147 17.98 9.05 -2.05
CA ARG A 147 18.79 9.27 -3.26
C ARG A 147 17.93 9.31 -4.53
N ALA A 148 16.91 8.47 -4.56
CA ALA A 148 15.87 8.42 -5.57
C ALA A 148 14.61 7.78 -4.97
N ILE A 149 13.44 8.08 -5.54
CA ILE A 149 12.16 7.45 -5.20
C ILE A 149 11.62 6.70 -6.42
N PHE A 150 11.28 5.43 -6.24
CA PHE A 150 10.70 4.58 -7.27
C PHE A 150 9.19 4.41 -7.05
N VAL A 151 8.39 4.87 -8.00
CA VAL A 151 6.95 4.68 -8.03
C VAL A 151 6.63 3.48 -8.92
N THR A 152 6.09 2.41 -8.35
CA THR A 152 5.67 1.22 -9.12
C THR A 152 4.23 1.41 -9.59
N ALA A 153 4.04 1.68 -10.88
CA ALA A 153 2.76 1.83 -11.57
C ALA A 153 2.54 0.73 -12.64
N MET A 154 3.03 -0.46 -12.32
CA MET A 154 2.76 -1.72 -13.02
C MET A 154 2.86 -2.85 -11.99
N ASP A 155 2.14 -3.94 -12.21
CA ASP A 155 2.23 -5.13 -11.37
C ASP A 155 2.26 -6.37 -12.28
N THR A 156 3.24 -7.24 -12.05
CA THR A 156 3.41 -8.50 -12.78
C THR A 156 3.24 -9.70 -11.84
N ASN A 157 2.73 -9.51 -10.63
CA ASN A 157 2.29 -10.65 -9.83
C ASN A 157 1.13 -11.35 -10.55
N PRO A 158 1.04 -12.69 -10.48
CA PRO A 158 -0.14 -13.40 -10.95
C PRO A 158 -1.39 -12.87 -10.24
N LEU A 159 -2.49 -12.76 -11.01
CA LEU A 159 -3.80 -12.31 -10.51
C LEU A 159 -3.85 -10.85 -10.03
N ALA A 160 -2.85 -10.02 -10.33
CA ALA A 160 -2.81 -8.63 -9.88
C ALA A 160 -3.86 -7.75 -10.57
N ALA A 161 -4.19 -6.63 -9.91
CA ALA A 161 -4.91 -5.53 -10.53
C ALA A 161 -4.01 -4.80 -11.52
N ASP A 162 -4.54 -4.44 -12.70
CA ASP A 162 -3.85 -3.55 -13.64
C ASP A 162 -3.86 -2.12 -13.08
N PRO A 163 -2.69 -1.53 -12.74
CA PRO A 163 -2.64 -0.18 -12.18
C PRO A 163 -3.24 0.90 -13.08
N THR A 164 -3.26 0.70 -14.40
CA THR A 164 -3.82 1.69 -15.34
C THR A 164 -5.31 1.92 -15.10
N VAL A 165 -6.06 0.86 -14.77
CA VAL A 165 -7.51 0.94 -14.49
C VAL A 165 -7.77 1.75 -13.22
N VAL A 166 -6.96 1.54 -12.18
CA VAL A 166 -7.10 2.24 -10.90
C VAL A 166 -6.67 3.71 -11.02
N ILE A 167 -5.53 3.97 -11.67
CA ILE A 167 -5.00 5.32 -11.86
C ILE A 167 -5.93 6.17 -12.74
N ALA A 168 -6.59 5.57 -13.74
CA ALA A 168 -7.54 6.28 -14.59
C ALA A 168 -8.70 6.91 -13.79
N GLN A 169 -9.19 6.26 -12.73
CA GLN A 169 -10.26 6.83 -11.87
C GLN A 169 -9.77 7.97 -10.97
N ARG A 170 -8.45 8.08 -10.73
CA ARG A 170 -7.85 9.01 -9.75
C ARG A 170 -6.62 9.73 -10.33
N SER A 171 -6.67 10.08 -11.61
CA SER A 171 -5.50 10.60 -12.35
C SER A 171 -4.98 11.94 -11.81
N ALA A 172 -5.87 12.81 -11.32
CA ALA A 172 -5.49 14.05 -10.67
C ALA A 172 -4.74 13.79 -9.36
N ASP A 173 -5.29 12.94 -8.48
CA ASP A 173 -4.63 12.56 -7.22
C ASP A 173 -3.29 11.88 -7.47
N PHE A 174 -3.18 11.01 -8.48
CA PHE A 174 -1.90 10.41 -8.83
C PHE A 174 -0.85 11.47 -9.23
N SER A 175 -1.22 12.43 -10.08
CA SER A 175 -0.32 13.51 -10.54
C SER A 175 0.08 14.44 -9.39
N ASN A 176 -0.85 14.74 -8.49
CA ASN A 176 -0.59 15.50 -7.26
C ASN A 176 0.40 14.74 -6.35
N GLY A 177 0.20 13.44 -6.17
CA GLY A 177 1.09 12.59 -5.38
C GLY A 177 2.50 12.54 -5.95
N LEU A 178 2.64 12.41 -7.27
CA LEU A 178 3.94 12.48 -7.95
C LEU A 178 4.65 13.83 -7.72
N THR A 179 3.89 14.93 -7.78
CA THR A 179 4.40 16.28 -7.52
C THR A 179 4.89 16.40 -6.08
N VAL A 180 4.13 15.91 -5.10
CA VAL A 180 4.55 15.89 -3.69
C VAL A 180 5.81 15.05 -3.49
N LEU A 181 5.91 13.88 -4.12
CA LEU A 181 7.09 13.01 -4.00
C LEU A 181 8.36 13.65 -4.58
N SER A 182 8.26 14.47 -5.61
CA SER A 182 9.41 15.22 -6.15
C SER A 182 10.00 16.24 -5.16
N ARG A 183 9.28 16.56 -4.07
CA ARG A 183 9.83 17.39 -2.98
C ARG A 183 10.72 16.62 -2.01
N LEU A 184 10.63 15.28 -2.00
CA LEU A 184 11.41 14.41 -1.09
C LEU A 184 12.71 13.90 -1.70
N SER A 185 12.90 14.06 -3.01
CA SER A 185 14.10 13.65 -3.73
C SER A 185 14.16 14.36 -5.09
N ASP A 186 15.36 14.76 -5.50
CA ASP A 186 15.61 15.35 -6.82
C ASP A 186 15.36 14.35 -7.96
N LYS A 187 15.22 13.07 -7.65
CA LYS A 187 15.08 11.99 -8.62
C LYS A 187 13.93 11.07 -8.27
N VAL A 188 12.88 11.14 -9.06
CA VAL A 188 11.71 10.26 -8.96
C VAL A 188 11.53 9.51 -10.26
N TYR A 189 11.49 8.17 -10.18
CA TYR A 189 11.23 7.29 -11.32
C TYR A 189 9.81 6.75 -11.27
N LEU A 190 9.01 7.03 -12.29
CA LEU A 190 7.72 6.39 -12.53
C LEU A 190 7.92 5.14 -13.39
N CYS A 191 7.85 3.97 -12.78
CA CYS A 191 8.04 2.68 -13.45
C CYS A 191 6.68 2.12 -13.89
N LYS A 192 6.45 2.07 -15.21
CA LYS A 192 5.18 1.64 -15.81
C LYS A 192 5.40 0.58 -16.88
N LYS A 193 4.33 -0.15 -17.23
CA LYS A 193 4.35 -1.06 -18.36
C LYS A 193 4.55 -0.28 -19.66
N ALA A 194 5.35 -0.82 -20.58
CA ALA A 194 5.55 -0.27 -21.91
C ALA A 194 4.22 0.04 -22.61
N GLY A 195 4.07 1.27 -23.11
CA GLY A 195 2.87 1.71 -23.82
C GLY A 195 1.63 1.92 -22.95
N ALA A 196 1.69 1.71 -21.63
CA ALA A 196 0.56 1.95 -20.74
C ALA A 196 0.21 3.45 -20.67
N SER A 197 -1.08 3.78 -20.54
CA SER A 197 -1.51 5.16 -20.33
C SER A 197 -1.53 5.49 -18.84
N VAL A 198 -0.40 5.97 -18.32
CA VAL A 198 -0.24 6.42 -16.93
C VAL A 198 0.24 7.88 -16.94
N PRO A 199 -0.47 8.82 -16.29
CA PRO A 199 -0.06 10.22 -16.26
C PRO A 199 1.27 10.41 -15.52
N SER A 200 2.04 11.42 -15.92
CA SER A 200 3.28 11.83 -15.25
C SER A 200 3.30 13.35 -15.08
N VAL A 201 4.29 13.86 -14.36
CA VAL A 201 4.55 15.29 -14.16
C VAL A 201 5.99 15.64 -14.55
N PRO A 202 6.31 16.91 -14.89
CA PRO A 202 7.64 17.28 -15.40
C PRO A 202 8.83 16.92 -14.51
N ALA A 203 8.64 16.90 -13.18
CA ALA A 203 9.69 16.57 -12.22
C ALA A 203 9.96 15.05 -12.08
N VAL A 204 9.25 14.20 -12.83
CA VAL A 204 9.31 12.74 -12.70
C VAL A 204 9.81 12.11 -14.01
N GLN A 205 10.83 11.27 -13.89
CA GLN A 205 11.37 10.50 -15.00
C GLN A 205 10.53 9.24 -15.23
N VAL A 206 9.98 9.09 -16.43
CA VAL A 206 9.17 7.93 -16.80
C VAL A 206 10.06 6.81 -17.33
N GLU A 207 9.94 5.63 -16.75
CA GLU A 207 10.69 4.44 -17.15
C GLU A 207 9.75 3.29 -17.48
N GLU A 208 9.88 2.78 -18.70
CA GLU A 208 9.01 1.74 -19.22
C GLU A 208 9.66 0.37 -19.14
N PHE A 209 8.93 -0.60 -18.58
CA PHE A 209 9.33 -1.99 -18.51
C PHE A 209 8.35 -2.90 -19.23
N ASP A 210 8.87 -4.00 -19.79
CA ASP A 210 8.08 -5.04 -20.44
C ASP A 210 8.65 -6.42 -20.12
N GLY A 211 7.84 -7.47 -20.22
CA GLY A 211 8.23 -8.86 -19.95
C GLY A 211 7.51 -9.52 -18.77
N PRO A 212 7.81 -10.80 -18.50
CA PRO A 212 7.16 -11.57 -17.44
C PRO A 212 7.59 -11.11 -16.05
N HIS A 213 6.96 -11.66 -15.02
CA HIS A 213 7.42 -11.50 -13.64
C HIS A 213 8.91 -11.87 -13.52
N PRO A 214 9.79 -11.00 -12.95
CA PRO A 214 9.50 -9.90 -12.03
C PRO A 214 9.59 -8.47 -12.63
N ALA A 215 9.10 -8.24 -13.86
CA ALA A 215 9.20 -6.92 -14.50
C ALA A 215 8.47 -5.77 -13.76
N GLY A 216 7.48 -6.07 -12.92
CA GLY A 216 6.78 -5.08 -12.10
C GLY A 216 7.37 -4.84 -10.71
N LEU A 217 8.44 -5.55 -10.33
CA LEU A 217 8.99 -5.43 -8.98
C LEU A 217 9.94 -4.23 -8.85
N PRO A 218 9.88 -3.47 -7.73
CA PRO A 218 10.78 -2.34 -7.51
C PRO A 218 12.25 -2.76 -7.46
N GLY A 219 12.55 -3.98 -6.99
CA GLY A 219 13.93 -4.51 -6.99
C GLY A 219 14.51 -4.63 -8.40
N THR A 220 13.71 -5.06 -9.38
CA THR A 220 14.08 -5.11 -10.79
C THR A 220 14.31 -3.70 -11.33
N HIS A 221 13.39 -2.77 -11.06
CA HIS A 221 13.51 -1.39 -11.52
C HIS A 221 14.77 -0.72 -10.98
N ILE A 222 15.03 -0.85 -9.68
CA ILE A 222 16.20 -0.30 -9.00
C ILE A 222 17.48 -0.91 -9.57
N HIS A 223 17.51 -2.22 -9.85
CA HIS A 223 18.69 -2.88 -10.42
C HIS A 223 19.09 -2.32 -11.79
N PHE A 224 18.13 -1.92 -12.63
CA PHE A 224 18.46 -1.38 -13.96
C PHE A 224 18.69 0.12 -13.97
N LEU A 225 18.03 0.87 -13.08
CA LEU A 225 18.00 2.34 -13.14
C LEU A 225 18.94 3.01 -12.12
N ASP A 226 18.96 2.54 -10.87
CA ASP A 226 19.76 3.16 -9.82
C ASP A 226 20.18 2.13 -8.74
N PRO A 227 21.10 1.19 -9.06
CA PRO A 227 21.44 0.07 -8.19
C PRO A 227 21.87 0.52 -6.79
N VAL A 228 21.36 -0.17 -5.77
CA VAL A 228 21.60 0.14 -4.35
C VAL A 228 22.73 -0.67 -3.75
N SER A 229 23.23 -0.21 -2.60
CA SER A 229 24.13 -0.97 -1.72
C SER A 229 23.84 -0.59 -0.27
N ILE A 230 24.57 -1.17 0.69
CA ILE A 230 24.46 -0.74 2.09
C ILE A 230 24.77 0.75 2.30
N LYS A 231 25.56 1.37 1.40
CA LYS A 231 25.92 2.80 1.46
C LYS A 231 25.03 3.68 0.59
N LYS A 232 24.15 3.10 -0.23
CA LYS A 232 23.32 3.83 -1.20
C LYS A 232 21.89 3.34 -1.10
N VAL A 233 21.05 4.15 -0.45
CA VAL A 233 19.67 3.85 -0.15
C VAL A 233 18.74 4.67 -1.04
N VAL A 234 17.80 3.99 -1.68
CA VAL A 234 16.67 4.59 -2.42
C VAL A 234 15.37 4.22 -1.72
N TRP A 235 14.29 4.93 -2.01
CA TRP A 235 12.96 4.59 -1.51
C TRP A 235 12.08 4.08 -2.65
N HIS A 236 11.03 3.35 -2.31
CA HIS A 236 9.99 2.98 -3.26
C HIS A 236 8.59 3.02 -2.64
N ILE A 237 7.59 3.19 -3.49
CA ILE A 237 6.17 3.34 -3.14
C ILE A 237 5.30 2.84 -4.29
N ASN A 238 4.12 2.31 -4.00
CA ASN A 238 3.18 1.85 -5.03
C ASN A 238 2.23 2.96 -5.49
N TYR A 239 1.61 2.77 -6.65
CA TYR A 239 0.73 3.75 -7.27
C TYR A 239 -0.51 4.15 -6.44
N GLN A 240 -1.12 3.24 -5.66
CA GLN A 240 -2.28 3.58 -4.82
C GLN A 240 -1.88 4.44 -3.63
N ASP A 241 -0.69 4.21 -3.08
CA ASP A 241 -0.13 5.08 -2.06
C ASP A 241 0.24 6.46 -2.63
N VAL A 242 0.69 6.55 -3.88
CA VAL A 242 0.86 7.86 -4.55
C VAL A 242 -0.48 8.60 -4.69
N ILE A 243 -1.56 7.90 -5.08
CA ILE A 243 -2.92 8.45 -5.10
C ILE A 243 -3.32 8.95 -3.72
N ALA A 244 -3.09 8.14 -2.66
CA ALA A 244 -3.43 8.53 -1.29
C ALA A 244 -2.65 9.77 -0.83
N ILE A 245 -1.37 9.91 -1.20
CA ILE A 245 -0.58 11.11 -0.94
C ILE A 245 -1.17 12.33 -1.65
N GLY A 246 -1.48 12.23 -2.93
CA GLY A 246 -2.08 13.35 -3.66
C GLY A 246 -3.40 13.80 -3.06
N ALA A 247 -4.27 12.84 -2.71
CA ALA A 247 -5.55 13.11 -2.06
C ALA A 247 -5.36 13.76 -0.67
N LEU A 248 -4.39 13.31 0.14
CA LEU A 248 -4.10 13.91 1.44
C LEU A 248 -3.74 15.39 1.30
N PHE A 249 -2.84 15.72 0.37
CA PHE A 249 -2.34 17.09 0.25
C PHE A 249 -3.34 18.06 -0.36
N THR A 250 -4.31 17.59 -1.16
CA THR A 250 -5.35 18.45 -1.73
C THR A 250 -6.61 18.55 -0.88
N SER A 251 -6.92 17.52 -0.08
CA SER A 251 -8.14 17.50 0.74
C SER A 251 -7.90 17.74 2.23
N GLY A 252 -6.66 17.56 2.72
CA GLY A 252 -6.34 17.59 4.14
C GLY A 252 -6.90 16.39 4.91
N GLN A 253 -7.30 15.31 4.23
CA GLN A 253 -7.86 14.12 4.86
C GLN A 253 -7.14 12.86 4.40
N LEU A 254 -6.94 11.91 5.33
CA LEU A 254 -6.39 10.61 5.00
C LEU A 254 -7.38 9.83 4.10
N ASN A 255 -6.92 9.48 2.90
CA ASN A 255 -7.61 8.53 2.02
C ASN A 255 -7.04 7.11 2.22
N ALA A 256 -7.82 6.26 2.89
CA ALA A 256 -7.48 4.86 3.14
C ALA A 256 -8.15 3.88 2.14
N GLU A 257 -8.82 4.38 1.10
CA GLU A 257 -9.43 3.54 0.06
C GLU A 257 -8.36 2.70 -0.67
N ARG A 258 -8.75 1.47 -1.01
CA ARG A 258 -7.98 0.54 -1.82
C ARG A 258 -8.84 -0.06 -2.91
N VAL A 259 -8.26 -0.22 -4.09
CA VAL A 259 -8.83 -1.07 -5.14
C VAL A 259 -7.95 -2.31 -5.23
N ILE A 260 -8.45 -3.45 -4.79
CA ILE A 260 -7.67 -4.69 -4.80
C ILE A 260 -8.21 -5.67 -5.83
N SER A 261 -7.34 -6.51 -6.36
CA SER A 261 -7.79 -7.72 -7.05
C SER A 261 -8.26 -8.76 -6.04
N LEU A 262 -9.50 -9.24 -6.16
CA LEU A 262 -9.96 -10.44 -5.48
C LEU A 262 -10.05 -11.56 -6.51
N ALA A 263 -9.12 -12.51 -6.43
CA ALA A 263 -8.90 -13.44 -7.53
C ALA A 263 -8.34 -14.80 -7.09
N GLY A 264 -8.37 -15.74 -8.02
CA GLY A 264 -7.86 -17.10 -7.85
C GLY A 264 -8.89 -18.17 -8.25
N PRO A 265 -8.45 -19.44 -8.38
CA PRO A 265 -9.27 -20.50 -8.99
C PRO A 265 -10.59 -20.78 -8.28
N VAL A 266 -10.68 -20.47 -6.98
CA VAL A 266 -11.84 -20.74 -6.12
C VAL A 266 -12.64 -19.47 -5.78
N VAL A 267 -12.36 -18.34 -6.46
CA VAL A 267 -13.19 -17.13 -6.34
C VAL A 267 -14.33 -17.23 -7.35
N LYS A 268 -15.58 -17.06 -6.89
CA LYS A 268 -16.80 -17.17 -7.72
C LYS A 268 -16.83 -16.12 -8.83
N ASN A 269 -16.48 -14.87 -8.50
CA ASN A 269 -16.52 -13.73 -9.42
C ASN A 269 -15.22 -12.90 -9.35
N PRO A 270 -14.10 -13.38 -9.92
CA PRO A 270 -12.82 -12.68 -9.86
C PRO A 270 -12.89 -11.29 -10.50
N ARG A 271 -12.56 -10.23 -9.76
CA ARG A 271 -12.69 -8.83 -10.19
C ARG A 271 -11.87 -7.88 -9.33
N LEU A 272 -11.87 -6.60 -9.68
CA LEU A 272 -11.34 -5.55 -8.80
C LEU A 272 -12.43 -5.07 -7.85
N VAL A 273 -12.11 -4.95 -6.56
CA VAL A 273 -13.05 -4.51 -5.52
C VAL A 273 -12.51 -3.31 -4.76
N LYS A 274 -13.36 -2.29 -4.57
CA LYS A 274 -13.09 -1.18 -3.66
C LYS A 274 -13.26 -1.65 -2.21
N THR A 275 -12.30 -1.30 -1.37
CA THR A 275 -12.26 -1.61 0.06
C THR A 275 -11.43 -0.56 0.79
N VAL A 276 -11.07 -0.82 2.04
CA VAL A 276 -10.24 0.03 2.89
C VAL A 276 -8.94 -0.68 3.28
N LEU A 277 -7.88 0.09 3.50
CA LEU A 277 -6.62 -0.40 4.02
C LEU A 277 -6.82 -1.12 5.37
N GLY A 278 -6.26 -2.33 5.48
CA GLY A 278 -6.42 -3.14 6.68
C GLY A 278 -7.74 -3.88 6.76
N ALA A 279 -8.60 -3.84 5.74
CA ALA A 279 -9.91 -4.51 5.77
C ALA A 279 -9.83 -5.99 6.17
N SER A 280 -10.80 -6.43 6.99
CA SER A 280 -11.01 -7.84 7.32
C SER A 280 -11.19 -8.66 6.04
N ILE A 281 -10.30 -9.61 5.84
CA ILE A 281 -10.33 -10.49 4.67
C ILE A 281 -11.49 -11.48 4.78
N ALA A 282 -11.86 -11.88 5.99
CA ALA A 282 -13.04 -12.71 6.22
C ALA A 282 -14.33 -12.00 5.78
N GLU A 283 -14.46 -10.70 6.07
CA GLU A 283 -15.60 -9.89 5.62
C GLU A 283 -15.55 -9.63 4.11
N LEU A 284 -14.35 -9.37 3.56
CA LEU A 284 -14.15 -9.19 2.12
C LEU A 284 -14.49 -10.42 1.27
N THR A 285 -14.30 -11.62 1.82
CA THR A 285 -14.47 -12.88 1.09
C THR A 285 -15.76 -13.62 1.45
N ALA A 286 -16.60 -13.05 2.32
CA ALA A 286 -17.88 -13.62 2.70
C ALA A 286 -18.79 -13.78 1.47
N GLY A 287 -19.14 -15.04 1.13
CA GLY A 287 -19.97 -15.35 -0.03
C GLY A 287 -19.27 -15.29 -1.39
N GLU A 288 -18.00 -14.90 -1.46
CA GLU A 288 -17.24 -14.71 -2.69
C GLU A 288 -16.50 -15.99 -3.16
N LEU A 289 -16.39 -16.99 -2.29
CA LEU A 289 -15.58 -18.19 -2.54
C LEU A 289 -16.44 -19.42 -2.86
N GLN A 290 -15.91 -20.33 -3.67
CA GLN A 290 -16.46 -21.67 -3.89
C GLN A 290 -16.42 -22.48 -2.60
N ASP A 291 -17.27 -23.50 -2.50
CA ASP A 291 -17.31 -24.40 -1.35
C ASP A 291 -16.01 -25.22 -1.27
N GLY A 292 -15.60 -25.57 -0.04
CA GLY A 292 -14.36 -26.31 0.23
C GLY A 292 -13.40 -25.57 1.14
N GLN A 293 -12.22 -26.18 1.37
CA GLN A 293 -11.14 -25.54 2.11
C GLN A 293 -10.34 -24.63 1.17
N ASN A 294 -10.28 -23.35 1.52
CA ASN A 294 -9.68 -22.31 0.71
C ASN A 294 -8.55 -21.63 1.50
N ARG A 295 -7.34 -21.65 0.93
CA ARG A 295 -6.21 -20.87 1.44
C ARG A 295 -6.33 -19.43 0.92
N ILE A 296 -6.63 -18.51 1.83
CA ILE A 296 -6.72 -17.09 1.52
C ILE A 296 -5.37 -16.41 1.82
N ILE A 297 -4.91 -15.58 0.88
CA ILE A 297 -3.61 -14.91 0.94
C ILE A 297 -3.83 -13.40 0.81
N SER A 298 -3.37 -12.65 1.81
CA SER A 298 -3.17 -11.21 1.71
C SER A 298 -1.94 -10.98 0.83
N GLY A 299 -2.11 -10.39 -0.35
CA GLY A 299 -1.06 -10.26 -1.35
C GLY A 299 -1.08 -11.36 -2.42
N SER A 300 0.00 -11.44 -3.18
CA SER A 300 0.11 -12.41 -4.28
C SER A 300 0.46 -13.80 -3.79
N VAL A 301 0.21 -14.80 -4.64
CA VAL A 301 0.66 -16.18 -4.41
C VAL A 301 2.18 -16.32 -4.25
N LEU A 302 2.94 -15.36 -4.80
CA LEU A 302 4.40 -15.36 -4.80
C LEU A 302 5.00 -14.73 -3.54
N SER A 303 4.34 -13.70 -3.01
CA SER A 303 4.86 -12.86 -1.94
C SER A 303 3.72 -12.27 -1.11
N GLY A 304 2.88 -13.14 -0.57
CA GLY A 304 1.78 -12.78 0.32
C GLY A 304 1.84 -13.54 1.65
N ALA A 305 0.94 -13.19 2.56
CA ALA A 305 0.79 -13.82 3.86
C ALA A 305 -0.55 -14.58 3.94
N ALA A 306 -0.55 -15.76 4.55
CA ALA A 306 -1.79 -16.47 4.82
C ALA A 306 -2.69 -15.61 5.72
N ALA A 307 -3.92 -15.37 5.29
CA ALA A 307 -4.87 -14.53 5.99
C ALA A 307 -5.73 -15.39 6.91
N GLY A 308 -5.41 -15.40 8.20
CA GLY A 308 -6.17 -16.14 9.21
C GLY A 308 -5.92 -15.62 10.62
N GLY A 309 -6.89 -15.82 11.51
CA GLY A 309 -6.82 -15.35 12.90
C GLY A 309 -6.46 -13.86 13.00
N VAL A 310 -5.47 -13.55 13.83
CA VAL A 310 -5.00 -12.18 14.08
C VAL A 310 -4.33 -11.49 12.88
N HIS A 311 -4.03 -12.25 11.81
CA HIS A 311 -3.48 -11.77 10.53
C HIS A 311 -4.50 -11.75 9.39
N GLY A 312 -5.79 -11.98 9.69
CA GLY A 312 -6.89 -12.03 8.71
C GLY A 312 -7.28 -10.69 8.09
N TYR A 313 -6.32 -9.84 7.75
CA TYR A 313 -6.54 -8.46 7.32
C TYR A 313 -5.68 -8.12 6.08
N LEU A 314 -6.15 -7.15 5.27
CA LEU A 314 -5.43 -6.66 4.10
C LEU A 314 -4.13 -5.97 4.53
N GLY A 315 -3.00 -6.50 4.09
CA GLY A 315 -1.68 -6.02 4.46
C GLY A 315 -1.37 -4.63 3.90
N ARG A 316 -0.51 -3.87 4.59
CA ARG A 316 -0.19 -2.47 4.26
C ARG A 316 0.27 -2.28 2.82
N PHE A 317 1.02 -3.26 2.31
CA PHE A 317 1.70 -3.21 1.02
C PHE A 317 1.05 -4.09 -0.05
N HIS A 318 -0.10 -4.70 0.25
CA HIS A 318 -0.79 -5.62 -0.63
C HIS A 318 -1.93 -4.91 -1.40
N ASN A 319 -1.98 -5.15 -2.71
CA ASN A 319 -3.02 -4.64 -3.62
C ASN A 319 -3.85 -5.78 -4.24
N GLN A 320 -3.79 -6.97 -3.65
CA GLN A 320 -4.60 -8.12 -4.08
C GLN A 320 -4.84 -9.07 -2.91
N ILE A 321 -5.92 -9.85 -3.01
CA ILE A 321 -6.20 -11.04 -2.21
C ILE A 321 -6.26 -12.21 -3.18
N SER A 322 -5.38 -13.19 -2.96
CA SER A 322 -5.32 -14.40 -3.78
C SER A 322 -5.94 -15.56 -3.01
N VAL A 323 -6.82 -16.32 -3.65
CA VAL A 323 -7.47 -17.48 -3.01
C VAL A 323 -7.22 -18.74 -3.80
N LEU A 324 -6.67 -19.75 -3.13
CA LEU A 324 -6.35 -21.05 -3.71
C LEU A 324 -7.15 -22.14 -3.00
N ALA A 325 -7.44 -23.25 -3.69
CA ALA A 325 -7.92 -24.46 -3.02
C ALA A 325 -6.82 -25.00 -2.10
N GLU A 326 -7.20 -25.50 -0.93
CA GLU A 326 -6.28 -26.18 -0.01
C GLU A 326 -6.27 -27.69 -0.32
N GLY A 327 -5.06 -28.28 -0.38
CA GLY A 327 -4.91 -29.75 -0.42
C GLY A 327 -4.90 -30.45 -1.78
N TYR A 328 -4.24 -29.89 -2.81
CA TYR A 328 -3.89 -30.63 -4.04
C TYR A 328 -2.41 -30.50 -4.40
#